data_AF-A0A7W1VER2-F1
#
_entry.id   AF-A0A7W1VER2-F1
#
_cell.length_a   1.000
_cell.length_b   1.000
_cell.length_c   1.000
_cell.angle_alpha   90.00
_cell.angle_beta   90.00
_cell.angle_gamma   90.00
#
_symmetry.space_group_name_H-M   'P 1'
#
loop_
_entity.id
_entity.type
_entity.pdbx_description
1 polymer ?
#
loop_
_entity_poly.entity_id
_entity_poly.type
_entity_poly.pdbx_seq_one_letter_code
_entity_poly.pdbx_strand_id
1 'polypeptide(L)'
;MIYPRELKPNSREIFQLSCDEIIEISKVKILFEKWIGEPLKDNYGSKTILNFNGEPVFAELAILRILKNDCWNGVWVDTYKRKYRTEYWKNKNGVELPLNKQKLLNKIFENLGSKNGCWNVFFGKAKKLCLQN
;
A
#
# COMPACT_ATOMS: atom_id res chain seq x y z
N MET A 1 -17.15 -5.15 -3.43
CA MET A 1 -16.06 -4.74 -2.52
C MET A 1 -16.36 -3.31 -2.08
N ILE A 2 -16.39 -3.03 -0.77
CA ILE A 2 -16.62 -1.67 -0.27
C ILE A 2 -15.24 -1.08 0.02
N TYR A 3 -14.90 -0.01 -0.70
CA TYR A 3 -13.67 0.76 -0.49
C TYR A 3 -13.91 1.83 0.58
N PRO A 4 -12.88 2.21 1.35
CA PRO A 4 -12.92 3.44 2.15
C PRO A 4 -13.31 4.64 1.29
N ARG A 5 -13.96 5.64 1.88
CA ARG A 5 -14.46 6.83 1.18
C ARG A 5 -13.35 7.50 0.35
N GLU A 6 -12.17 7.61 0.92
CA GLU A 6 -10.99 8.26 0.33
C GLU A 6 -10.42 7.46 -0.84
N LEU A 7 -10.59 6.14 -0.84
CA LEU A 7 -10.09 5.20 -1.85
C LEU A 7 -11.17 4.74 -2.83
N LYS A 8 -12.34 5.38 -2.81
CA LYS A 8 -13.44 5.04 -3.72
C LYS A 8 -12.99 5.34 -5.17
N PRO A 9 -13.01 4.35 -6.07
CA PRO A 9 -12.66 4.56 -7.46
C PRO A 9 -13.49 5.65 -8.12
N ASN A 10 -12.82 6.52 -8.89
CA ASN A 10 -13.43 7.60 -9.66
C ASN A 10 -13.16 7.49 -11.16
N SER A 11 -12.35 6.52 -11.56
CA SER A 11 -11.97 6.26 -12.94
C SER A 11 -11.67 4.78 -13.10
N ARG A 12 -11.53 4.35 -14.35
CA ARG A 12 -11.20 2.97 -14.70
C ARG A 12 -10.21 2.99 -15.86
N GLU A 13 -9.39 1.96 -15.94
CA GLU A 13 -8.48 1.73 -17.05
C GLU A 13 -8.73 0.34 -17.62
N ILE A 14 -8.80 0.27 -18.94
CA ILE A 14 -9.09 -0.96 -19.67
C ILE A 14 -7.77 -1.47 -20.25
N PHE A 15 -7.50 -2.75 -20.01
CA PHE A 15 -6.35 -3.47 -20.52
C PHE A 15 -6.83 -4.60 -21.42
N GLN A 16 -6.32 -4.65 -22.64
CA GLN A 16 -6.47 -5.82 -23.51
C GLN A 16 -5.27 -6.74 -23.31
N LEU A 17 -5.53 -7.98 -22.92
CA LEU A 17 -4.51 -9.01 -22.78
C LEU A 17 -4.27 -9.71 -24.12
N SER A 18 -3.16 -10.45 -24.21
CA SER A 18 -2.75 -11.19 -25.41
C SER A 18 -3.70 -12.32 -25.82
N CYS A 19 -4.65 -12.70 -24.96
CA CYS A 19 -5.67 -13.72 -25.20
C CYS A 19 -7.04 -13.14 -25.59
N ASP A 20 -7.10 -11.87 -26.04
CA ASP A 20 -8.34 -11.10 -26.29
C ASP A 20 -9.24 -10.93 -25.05
N GLU A 21 -8.73 -11.27 -23.87
CA GLU A 21 -9.37 -10.95 -22.61
C GLU A 21 -9.23 -9.46 -22.32
N ILE A 22 -10.33 -8.84 -21.92
CA ILE A 22 -10.37 -7.44 -21.51
C ILE A 22 -10.51 -7.39 -20.00
N ILE A 23 -9.54 -6.75 -19.33
CA ILE A 23 -9.58 -6.51 -17.89
C ILE A 23 -9.81 -5.03 -17.63
N GLU A 24 -10.77 -4.74 -16.75
CA GLU A 24 -11.06 -3.39 -16.28
C GLU A 24 -10.52 -3.20 -14.86
N ILE A 25 -9.60 -2.24 -14.69
CA ILE A 25 -9.00 -1.93 -13.39
C ILE A 25 -9.56 -0.62 -12.87
N SER A 26 -10.13 -0.67 -11.66
CA SER A 26 -10.62 0.51 -10.96
C SER A 26 -9.47 1.39 -10.46
N LYS A 27 -9.59 2.72 -10.64
CA LYS A 27 -8.60 3.71 -10.26
C LYS A 27 -9.18 4.82 -9.39
N VAL A 28 -8.34 5.34 -8.51
CA VAL A 28 -8.59 6.56 -7.73
C VAL A 28 -7.34 7.43 -7.74
N LYS A 29 -7.52 8.75 -7.81
CA LYS A 29 -6.46 9.73 -7.58
C LYS A 29 -6.73 10.43 -6.26
N ILE A 30 -5.74 10.41 -5.36
CA ILE A 30 -5.81 11.06 -4.05
C ILE A 30 -4.70 12.09 -4.00
N LEU A 31 -5.02 13.25 -3.44
CA LEU A 31 -4.06 14.30 -3.12
C LEU A 31 -3.82 14.31 -1.62
N PHE A 32 -2.56 14.40 -1.24
CA PHE A 32 -2.13 14.56 0.14
C PHE A 32 -1.36 15.86 0.27
N GLU A 33 -1.51 16.51 1.42
CA GLU A 33 -0.68 17.66 1.75
C GLU A 33 0.76 17.23 2.01
N LYS A 34 1.71 18.11 1.66
CA LYS A 34 3.11 17.90 1.99
C LYS A 34 3.33 18.18 3.48
N TRP A 35 4.22 17.41 4.11
CA TRP A 35 4.67 17.71 5.46
C TRP A 35 5.45 19.03 5.50
N ILE A 36 5.03 19.94 6.38
CA ILE A 36 5.64 21.26 6.60
C ILE A 36 6.17 21.45 8.03
N GLY A 37 6.10 20.42 8.87
CA GLY A 37 6.66 20.45 10.22
C GLY A 37 8.16 20.15 10.22
N GLU A 38 8.67 19.70 11.36
CA GLU A 38 10.09 19.44 11.56
C GLU A 38 10.69 18.53 10.47
N PRO A 39 11.85 18.90 9.88
CA PRO A 39 12.53 18.07 8.91
C PRO A 39 12.93 16.71 9.50
N LEU A 40 12.59 15.64 8.78
CA LEU A 40 13.00 14.29 9.16
C LEU A 40 14.36 13.97 8.55
N LYS A 41 15.28 13.46 9.38
CA LYS A 41 16.63 13.06 8.94
C LYS A 41 16.63 11.95 7.89
N ASP A 42 15.61 11.10 7.92
CA ASP A 42 15.46 9.97 6.99
C ASP A 42 14.15 10.11 6.21
N ASN A 43 14.30 10.45 4.93
CA ASN A 43 13.22 10.61 3.96
C ASN A 43 13.25 9.51 2.88
N TYR A 44 13.95 8.39 3.14
CA TYR A 44 14.03 7.26 2.22
C TYR A 44 14.38 7.68 0.78
N GLY A 45 15.60 8.20 0.57
CA GLY A 45 16.08 8.58 -0.76
C GLY A 45 15.29 9.73 -1.38
N SER A 46 15.02 10.77 -0.59
CA SER A 46 14.33 11.99 -1.04
C SER A 46 12.86 11.77 -1.43
N LYS A 47 12.20 10.73 -0.90
CA LYS A 47 10.74 10.60 -1.03
C LYS A 47 10.07 11.79 -0.36
N THR A 48 8.99 12.27 -0.98
CA THR A 48 8.14 13.31 -0.40
C THR A 48 7.44 12.76 0.84
N ILE A 49 7.54 13.48 1.95
CA ILE A 49 6.83 13.17 3.20
C ILE A 49 5.51 13.93 3.18
N LEU A 50 4.44 13.23 3.51
CA LEU A 50 3.07 13.75 3.53
C LEU A 50 2.68 14.15 4.95
N ASN A 51 1.81 15.15 5.06
CA ASN A 51 1.03 15.39 6.26
C ASN A 51 -0.22 14.51 6.22
N PHE A 52 -0.30 13.52 7.11
CA PHE A 52 -1.47 12.66 7.25
C PHE A 52 -1.95 12.69 8.69
N ASN A 53 -3.08 13.38 8.92
CA ASN A 53 -3.66 13.62 10.25
C ASN A 53 -2.68 14.25 11.25
N GLY A 54 -1.86 15.21 10.80
CA GLY A 54 -0.87 15.90 11.64
C GLY A 54 0.41 15.09 11.88
N GLU A 55 0.55 13.91 11.30
CA GLU A 55 1.76 13.11 11.36
C GLU A 55 2.50 13.08 10.02
N PRO A 56 3.84 13.03 10.02
CA PRO A 56 4.61 12.78 8.81
C PRO A 56 4.51 11.32 8.38
N VAL A 57 4.13 11.07 7.12
CA VAL A 57 3.90 9.72 6.60
C VAL A 57 4.32 9.60 5.13
N PHE A 58 4.83 8.44 4.69
CA PHE A 58 5.00 8.15 3.26
C PHE A 58 3.67 7.75 2.61
N ALA A 59 3.51 7.99 1.30
CA ALA A 59 2.26 7.69 0.57
C ALA A 59 1.74 6.27 0.79
N GLU A 60 2.64 5.28 0.76
CA GLU A 60 2.33 3.86 0.95
C GLU A 60 1.74 3.60 2.35
N LEU A 61 2.26 4.28 3.37
CA LEU A 61 1.80 4.15 4.76
C LEU A 61 0.52 4.96 5.01
N ALA A 62 0.30 6.08 4.31
CA ALA A 62 -0.95 6.84 4.39
C ALA A 62 -2.11 6.02 3.83
N ILE A 63 -1.93 5.40 2.65
CA ILE A 63 -2.91 4.48 2.04
C ILE A 63 -3.18 3.30 2.97
N LEU A 64 -2.13 2.73 3.58
CA LEU A 64 -2.27 1.63 4.52
C LEU A 64 -3.13 2.01 5.74
N ARG A 65 -2.97 3.23 6.28
CA ARG A 65 -3.77 3.73 7.41
C ARG A 65 -5.24 3.91 7.03
N ILE A 66 -5.53 4.49 5.86
CA ILE A 66 -6.91 4.62 5.33
C ILE A 66 -7.57 3.23 5.27
N LEU A 67 -6.88 2.24 4.69
CA LEU A 67 -7.38 0.88 4.57
C LEU A 67 -7.58 0.21 5.94
N LYS A 68 -6.65 0.39 6.88
CA LYS A 68 -6.76 -0.15 8.24
C LYS A 68 -7.97 0.38 9.00
N ASN A 69 -8.33 1.65 8.80
CA ASN A 69 -9.53 2.26 9.40
C ASN A 69 -10.83 1.63 8.88
N ASP A 70 -10.81 0.99 7.70
CA ASP A 70 -11.91 0.18 7.14
C ASP A 70 -11.65 -1.34 7.29
N CYS A 71 -10.80 -1.73 8.24
CA CYS A 71 -10.62 -3.12 8.64
C CYS A 71 -9.96 -4.02 7.59
N TRP A 72 -9.15 -3.40 6.75
CA TRP A 72 -8.20 -4.10 5.91
C TRP A 72 -6.91 -4.31 6.67
N ASN A 73 -6.20 -5.39 6.36
CA ASN A 73 -4.86 -5.61 6.88
C ASN A 73 -3.86 -5.74 5.73
N GLY A 74 -2.76 -5.01 5.84
CA GLY A 74 -1.77 -4.92 4.79
C GLY A 74 -0.42 -4.39 5.26
N VAL A 75 0.50 -4.30 4.31
CA VAL A 75 1.87 -3.83 4.49
C VAL A 75 2.30 -3.00 3.28
N TRP A 76 3.18 -2.03 3.50
CA TRP A 76 4.08 -1.54 2.45
C TRP A 76 5.09 -2.64 2.13
N VAL A 77 5.18 -3.00 0.85
CA VAL A 77 6.20 -3.91 0.31
C VAL A 77 7.45 -3.09 -0.02
N ASP A 78 8.38 -2.99 0.92
CA ASP A 78 9.66 -2.29 0.73
C ASP A 78 10.64 -3.24 0.03
N THR A 79 10.56 -3.30 -1.30
CA THR A 79 11.40 -4.18 -2.13
C THR A 79 12.88 -3.80 -2.08
N TYR A 80 13.21 -2.52 -1.95
CA TYR A 80 14.59 -2.02 -1.90
C TYR A 80 15.32 -2.41 -0.61
N LYS A 81 14.66 -2.36 0.56
CA LYS A 81 15.22 -2.89 1.82
C LYS A 81 14.82 -4.34 2.10
N ARG A 82 14.06 -4.98 1.21
CA ARG A 82 13.55 -6.35 1.32
C ARG A 82 12.76 -6.58 2.62
N LYS A 83 11.86 -5.65 2.95
CA LYS A 83 11.07 -5.64 4.20
C LYS A 83 9.60 -5.45 3.91
N TYR A 84 8.76 -5.87 4.85
CA TYR A 84 7.37 -5.46 4.91
C TYR A 84 7.19 -4.46 6.05
N ARG A 85 6.40 -3.41 5.83
CA ARG A 85 6.29 -2.31 6.80
C ARG A 85 4.85 -1.94 7.06
N THR A 86 4.53 -1.74 8.33
CA THR A 86 3.31 -1.07 8.78
C THR A 86 3.58 0.36 9.24
N GLU A 87 4.86 0.67 9.50
CA GLU A 87 5.39 1.94 9.98
C GLU A 87 6.83 2.09 9.46
N TYR A 88 7.38 3.31 9.51
CA TYR A 88 8.75 3.57 9.06
C TYR A 88 9.67 4.06 10.19
N TRP A 89 9.36 5.22 10.80
CA TRP A 89 10.22 5.80 11.83
C TRP A 89 10.11 5.09 13.18
N LYS A 90 8.92 4.61 13.54
CA LYS A 90 8.63 3.91 14.82
C LYS A 90 9.17 2.47 14.83
N ASN A 91 9.05 1.75 13.71
CA ASN A 91 9.57 0.39 13.57
C ASN A 91 10.41 0.24 12.28
N LYS A 92 11.73 0.27 12.43
CA LYS A 92 12.68 0.13 11.32
C LYS A 92 12.89 -1.32 10.87
N ASN A 93 12.58 -2.29 11.72
CA ASN A 93 12.80 -3.72 11.45
C ASN A 93 11.74 -4.28 10.51
N GLY A 94 10.56 -3.66 10.48
CA GLY A 94 9.43 -4.10 9.66
C GLY A 94 8.59 -5.13 10.40
N VAL A 95 7.78 -5.85 9.63
CA VAL A 95 6.89 -6.90 10.11
C VAL A 95 7.03 -8.14 9.24
N GLU A 96 6.59 -9.28 9.76
CA GLU A 96 6.44 -10.49 8.95
C GLU A 96 5.08 -10.52 8.28
N LEU A 97 5.05 -11.06 7.06
CA LEU A 97 3.83 -11.30 6.33
C LEU A 97 3.38 -12.75 6.60
N PRO A 98 2.08 -13.01 6.86
CA PRO A 98 1.59 -14.38 7.00
C PRO A 98 2.00 -15.27 5.83
N LEU A 99 2.35 -16.53 6.11
CA LEU A 99 2.97 -17.43 5.14
C LEU A 99 2.16 -17.60 3.84
N ASN A 100 0.84 -17.66 3.94
CA ASN A 100 -0.04 -17.75 2.77
C ASN A 100 0.04 -16.51 1.86
N LYS A 101 0.10 -15.32 2.46
CA LYS A 101 0.26 -14.04 1.75
C LYS A 101 1.65 -13.91 1.15
N GLN A 102 2.68 -14.36 1.88
CA GLN A 102 4.06 -14.39 1.37
C GLN A 102 4.21 -15.33 0.17
N LYS A 103 3.62 -16.53 0.22
CA LYS A 103 3.59 -17.48 -0.90
C LYS A 103 2.92 -16.89 -2.14
N LEU A 104 1.78 -16.23 -1.98
CA LEU A 104 1.10 -15.56 -3.09
C LEU A 104 2.00 -14.49 -3.73
N LEU A 105 2.63 -13.66 -2.91
CA LEU A 105 3.46 -12.56 -3.36
C LEU A 105 4.75 -13.06 -4.05
N ASN A 106 5.36 -14.14 -3.52
CA ASN A 106 6.48 -14.82 -4.18
C ASN A 106 6.09 -15.40 -5.55
N LYS A 107 4.93 -16.04 -5.66
CA LYS A 107 4.42 -16.57 -6.94
C LYS A 107 4.25 -15.46 -7.98
N ILE A 108 3.78 -14.29 -7.58
CA ILE A 108 3.67 -13.12 -8.45
C ILE A 108 5.07 -12.68 -8.93
N PHE A 109 6.05 -12.59 -8.04
CA PHE A 109 7.42 -12.22 -8.40
C PHE A 109 8.10 -13.25 -9.31
N GLU A 110 7.88 -14.54 -9.07
CA GLU A 110 8.37 -15.63 -9.92
C GLU A 110 7.80 -15.50 -11.34
N ASN A 111 6.48 -15.29 -11.47
CA ASN A 111 5.82 -15.10 -12.76
C ASN A 111 6.33 -13.87 -13.53
N LEU A 112 6.71 -12.80 -12.82
CA LEU A 112 7.26 -11.59 -13.43
C LEU A 112 8.76 -11.67 -13.72
N GLY A 113 9.46 -12.68 -13.20
CA GLY A 113 10.92 -12.78 -13.26
C GLY A 113 11.67 -11.67 -12.50
N SER A 114 10.97 -10.87 -11.69
CA SER A 114 11.54 -9.70 -11.02
C SER A 114 10.77 -9.34 -9.74
N LYS A 115 11.51 -8.92 -8.72
CA LYS A 115 10.96 -8.27 -7.50
C LYS A 115 10.92 -6.75 -7.61
N ASN A 116 11.46 -6.21 -8.71
CA ASN A 116 11.44 -4.78 -9.02
C ASN A 116 10.13 -4.43 -9.74
N GLY A 117 9.66 -3.19 -9.58
CA GLY A 117 8.42 -2.72 -10.19
C GLY A 117 7.56 -1.91 -9.22
N CYS A 118 6.31 -1.62 -9.60
CA CYS A 118 5.38 -0.77 -8.84
C CYS A 118 4.64 -1.55 -7.74
N TRP A 119 5.36 -2.27 -6.89
CA TRP A 119 4.79 -3.00 -5.75
C TRP A 119 4.91 -2.18 -4.48
N ASN A 120 3.91 -1.33 -4.23
CA ASN A 120 3.98 -0.37 -3.12
C ASN A 120 3.15 -0.79 -1.90
N VAL A 121 1.98 -1.41 -2.06
CA VAL A 121 1.15 -1.83 -0.92
C VAL A 121 0.48 -3.17 -1.21
N PHE A 122 0.46 -4.07 -0.23
CA PHE A 122 -0.25 -5.35 -0.28
C PHE A 122 -1.26 -5.46 0.85
N PHE A 123 -2.53 -5.69 0.55
CA PHE A 123 -3.62 -5.68 1.52
C PHE A 123 -4.66 -6.76 1.25
N GLY A 124 -5.43 -7.11 2.28
CA GLY A 124 -6.62 -7.95 2.16
C GLY A 124 -7.61 -7.65 3.28
N LYS A 125 -8.90 -7.72 2.97
CA LYS A 125 -9.96 -7.51 3.96
C LYS A 125 -10.11 -8.77 4.83
N ALA A 126 -10.17 -8.58 6.15
CA ALA A 126 -10.43 -9.69 7.05
C ALA A 126 -11.88 -10.18 6.88
N LYS A 127 -12.12 -11.49 7.05
CA LYS A 127 -13.49 -12.05 7.06
C LYS A 127 -14.26 -11.79 8.37
N LYS A 128 -13.60 -11.31 9.42
CA LYS A 128 -14.24 -11.03 10.72
C LYS A 128 -14.79 -9.60 10.78
N LEU A 129 -16.00 -9.48 11.34
CA LEU A 129 -16.63 -8.22 11.74
C LEU A 129 -15.64 -7.40 12.55
N CYS A 130 -15.51 -6.15 12.14
CA CYS A 130 -14.62 -5.22 12.78
C CYS A 130 -15.44 -4.41 13.78
N LEU A 131 -15.09 -4.52 15.07
CA LEU A 131 -15.70 -3.70 16.10
C LEU A 131 -15.07 -2.32 15.99
N GLN A 132 -15.83 -1.35 15.49
CA GLN A 132 -15.49 0.06 15.62
C GLN A 132 -15.74 0.44 17.09
N ASN A 133 -14.68 0.78 17.81
CA ASN A 133 -14.78 1.41 19.14
C ASN A 133 -15.08 2.90 18.97
#